data_AF-A0A7S2ETM4-F1
#
_entry.id   AF-A0A7S2ETM4-F1
#
_cell.length_a   1.000
_cell.length_b   1.000
_cell.length_c   1.000
_cell.angle_alpha   90.00
_cell.angle_beta   90.00
_cell.angle_gamma   90.00
#
_symmetry.space_group_name_H-M   'P 1'
#
loop_
_entity.id
_entity.type
_entity.pdbx_description
1 polymer ?
#
loop_
_entity_poly.entity_id
_entity_poly.type
_entity_poly.pdbx_seq_one_letter_code
_entity_poly.pdbx_strand_id
1 'polypeptide(L)'
;AIDIGIEVIIDLGVKFPCPPPPKNALKEDMIKLKIKLEKTADAELLNYKEMIDTKIIAAMKFLQILLCATFYFGNQQYFPVLAIQMIRLTLRHGTCKESCVAIACLSFLLSGSGECKASNRIGHLAVLLLEKFKAEEYLPVINIVYINGVHSRTMRLELGMEEDLDAYKKGMQVGDIEFAMFNAYLYLMMSFISGQSLVELEMELDVFGKRMVEYKQMTASNMVLVIHCVVSNLITTKDCLSLIASQNE
;
A
#
# COMPACT_ATOMS: atom_id res chain seq x y z
N ALA A 1 -14.23 12.28 11.18
CA ALA A 1 -13.05 12.57 10.32
C ALA A 1 -13.33 12.19 8.87
N ILE A 2 -13.70 10.93 8.58
CA ILE A 2 -14.08 10.50 7.22
C ILE A 2 -15.27 11.32 6.69
N ASP A 3 -16.32 11.52 7.48
CA ASP A 3 -17.51 12.28 7.05
C ASP A 3 -17.16 13.72 6.67
N ILE A 4 -16.35 14.41 7.49
CA ILE A 4 -15.85 15.76 7.19
C ILE A 4 -15.04 15.77 5.89
N GLY A 5 -14.18 14.76 5.67
CA GLY A 5 -13.42 14.66 4.42
C GLY A 5 -14.33 14.45 3.21
N ILE A 6 -15.41 13.68 3.36
CA ILE A 6 -16.40 13.49 2.30
C ILE A 6 -17.14 14.80 2.01
N GLU A 7 -17.56 15.55 3.03
CA GLU A 7 -18.18 16.87 2.87
C GLU A 7 -17.28 17.82 2.09
N VAL A 8 -15.99 17.91 2.46
CA VAL A 8 -15.02 18.76 1.74
C VAL A 8 -14.88 18.35 0.27
N ILE A 9 -14.85 17.06 -0.04
CA ILE A 9 -14.74 16.57 -1.42
C ILE A 9 -16.01 16.90 -2.23
N ILE A 10 -17.19 16.85 -1.60
CA ILE A 10 -18.46 17.25 -2.21
C ILE A 10 -18.48 18.76 -2.50
N ASP A 11 -18.04 19.59 -1.56
CA ASP A 11 -17.92 21.05 -1.74
C ASP A 11 -16.92 21.42 -2.85
N LEU A 12 -15.89 20.58 -3.00
CA LEU A 12 -14.94 20.66 -4.10
C LEU A 12 -15.52 20.21 -5.46
N GLY A 13 -16.79 19.78 -5.50
CA GLY A 13 -17.52 19.45 -6.72
C GLY A 13 -17.37 18.00 -7.18
N VAL A 14 -16.78 17.13 -6.36
CA VAL A 14 -16.64 15.71 -6.67
C VAL A 14 -17.89 14.96 -6.21
N LYS A 15 -18.52 14.25 -7.14
CA LYS A 15 -19.67 13.39 -6.81
C LYS A 15 -19.18 12.17 -6.02
N PHE A 16 -19.59 12.06 -4.77
CA PHE A 16 -19.22 10.95 -3.90
C PHE A 16 -20.47 10.23 -3.35
N PRO A 17 -20.61 8.90 -3.51
CA PRO A 17 -21.73 8.17 -2.94
C PRO A 17 -21.53 7.98 -1.44
N CYS A 18 -22.43 8.54 -0.63
CA CYS A 18 -22.45 8.41 0.82
C CYS A 18 -23.87 8.03 1.29
N PRO A 19 -24.09 6.88 1.95
CA PRO A 19 -23.10 5.85 2.33
C PRO A 19 -22.48 5.14 1.10
N PRO A 20 -21.34 4.45 1.27
CA PRO A 20 -20.66 3.79 0.17
C PRO A 20 -21.49 2.60 -0.31
N PRO A 21 -21.58 2.37 -1.63
CA PRO A 21 -22.34 1.24 -2.15
C PRO A 21 -21.65 -0.07 -1.79
N PRO A 22 -22.39 -1.19 -1.71
CA PRO A 22 -21.79 -2.49 -1.47
C PRO A 22 -20.79 -2.86 -2.57
N LYS A 23 -19.73 -3.60 -2.24
CA LYS A 23 -18.59 -3.88 -3.14
C LYS A 23 -19.01 -4.44 -4.51
N ASN A 24 -20.09 -5.23 -4.56
CA ASN A 24 -20.63 -5.79 -5.80
C ASN A 24 -21.14 -4.73 -6.79
N ALA A 25 -21.65 -3.58 -6.30
CA ALA A 25 -22.13 -2.49 -7.13
C ALA A 25 -20.99 -1.73 -7.84
N LEU A 26 -19.74 -1.87 -7.38
CA LEU A 26 -18.56 -1.23 -7.98
C LEU A 26 -17.90 -2.09 -9.06
N LYS A 27 -18.32 -3.35 -9.23
CA LYS A 27 -17.71 -4.28 -10.19
C LYS A 27 -17.73 -3.74 -11.62
N GLU A 28 -18.87 -3.20 -12.05
CA GLU A 28 -18.97 -2.63 -13.40
C GLU A 28 -18.05 -1.43 -13.61
N ASP A 29 -17.93 -0.56 -12.60
CA ASP A 29 -17.05 0.59 -12.66
C ASP A 29 -15.57 0.15 -12.77
N MET A 30 -15.18 -0.84 -11.98
CA MET A 30 -13.84 -1.42 -12.05
C MET A 30 -13.56 -2.05 -13.42
N ILE A 31 -14.50 -2.80 -13.99
CA ILE A 31 -14.37 -3.40 -15.32
C ILE A 31 -14.24 -2.32 -16.39
N LYS A 32 -15.06 -1.27 -16.35
CA LYS A 32 -15.00 -0.14 -17.29
C LYS A 32 -13.65 0.58 -17.21
N LEU A 33 -13.14 0.82 -15.99
CA LEU A 33 -11.83 1.44 -15.77
C LEU A 33 -10.70 0.54 -16.27
N LYS A 34 -10.74 -0.76 -15.97
CA LYS A 34 -9.79 -1.75 -16.48
C LYS A 34 -9.73 -1.73 -18.00
N ILE A 35 -10.87 -1.90 -18.67
CA ILE A 35 -10.94 -1.90 -20.15
C ILE A 35 -10.40 -0.59 -20.72
N LYS A 36 -10.71 0.54 -20.08
CA LYS A 36 -10.22 1.85 -20.53
C LYS A 36 -8.70 1.93 -20.41
N LEU A 37 -8.12 1.54 -19.27
CA LEU A 37 -6.68 1.58 -19.05
C LEU A 37 -5.91 0.55 -19.89
N GLU A 38 -6.48 -0.63 -20.13
CA GLU A 38 -5.87 -1.64 -21.00
C GLU A 38 -5.77 -1.16 -22.46
N LYS A 39 -6.78 -0.41 -22.92
CA LYS A 39 -6.83 0.18 -24.27
C LYS A 39 -5.95 1.42 -24.41
N THR A 40 -5.69 2.14 -23.33
CA THR A 40 -4.76 3.29 -23.32
C THR A 40 -3.34 2.77 -23.31
N ALA A 41 -2.48 3.26 -24.22
CA ALA A 41 -1.07 2.89 -24.19
C ALA A 41 -0.39 3.50 -22.94
N ASP A 42 0.60 2.82 -22.37
CA ASP A 42 1.28 3.33 -21.16
C ASP A 42 1.93 4.70 -21.42
N ALA A 43 2.55 4.86 -22.60
CA ALA A 43 3.09 6.14 -23.05
C ALA A 43 2.01 7.22 -23.20
N GLU A 44 0.77 6.85 -23.54
CA GLU A 44 -0.33 7.80 -23.61
C GLU A 44 -0.69 8.29 -22.20
N LEU A 45 -0.87 7.39 -21.22
CA LEU A 45 -1.20 7.80 -19.85
C LEU A 45 -0.08 8.61 -19.20
N LEU A 46 1.18 8.25 -19.42
CA LEU A 46 2.33 9.03 -18.94
C LEU A 46 2.38 10.42 -19.56
N ASN A 47 1.90 10.59 -20.78
CA ASN A 47 1.85 11.87 -21.48
C ASN A 47 0.48 12.57 -21.38
N TYR A 48 -0.43 12.11 -20.51
CA TYR A 48 -1.64 12.87 -20.21
C TYR A 48 -1.26 14.27 -19.74
N LYS A 49 -2.05 15.25 -20.19
CA LYS A 49 -1.93 16.64 -19.74
C LYS A 49 -1.90 16.67 -18.21
N GLU A 50 -1.08 17.54 -17.66
CA GLU A 50 -1.12 17.77 -16.22
C GLU A 50 -2.43 18.45 -15.84
N MET A 51 -2.92 18.14 -14.65
CA MET A 51 -4.10 18.75 -14.08
C MET A 51 -3.77 20.21 -13.71
N ILE A 52 -4.58 21.16 -14.18
CA ILE A 52 -4.35 22.61 -13.99
C ILE A 52 -5.36 23.21 -13.01
N ASP A 53 -6.57 22.64 -12.94
CA ASP A 53 -7.63 23.14 -12.07
C ASP A 53 -7.27 22.92 -10.59
N THR A 54 -6.98 24.02 -9.88
CA THR A 54 -6.55 24.01 -8.48
C THR A 54 -7.60 23.43 -7.55
N LYS A 55 -8.89 23.55 -7.88
CA LYS A 55 -9.99 22.97 -7.11
C LYS A 55 -10.00 21.45 -7.22
N ILE A 56 -9.75 20.91 -8.42
CA ILE A 56 -9.66 19.47 -8.64
C ILE A 56 -8.36 18.89 -8.04
N ILE A 57 -7.24 19.62 -8.13
CA ILE A 57 -5.99 19.21 -7.46
C ILE A 57 -6.20 19.15 -5.94
N ALA A 58 -6.89 20.13 -5.34
CA ALA A 58 -7.24 20.07 -3.93
C ALA A 58 -8.12 18.86 -3.62
N ALA A 59 -9.11 18.55 -4.46
CA ALA A 59 -9.95 17.37 -4.30
C ALA A 59 -9.15 16.06 -4.36
N MET A 60 -8.18 15.96 -5.28
CA MET A 60 -7.27 14.82 -5.38
C MET A 60 -6.46 14.61 -4.10
N LYS A 61 -5.98 15.69 -3.48
CA LYS A 61 -5.28 15.63 -2.18
C LYS A 61 -6.16 15.10 -1.06
N PHE A 62 -7.36 15.65 -0.91
CA PHE A 62 -8.31 15.16 0.11
C PHE A 62 -8.72 13.71 -0.13
N LEU A 63 -8.97 13.34 -1.39
CA LEU A 63 -9.26 11.96 -1.75
C LEU A 63 -8.09 11.02 -1.40
N GLN A 64 -6.84 11.43 -1.67
CA GLN A 64 -5.64 10.65 -1.35
C GLN A 64 -5.49 10.45 0.17
N ILE A 65 -5.70 11.48 0.97
CA ILE A 65 -5.62 11.40 2.44
C ILE A 65 -6.67 10.42 2.98
N LEU A 66 -7.92 10.53 2.52
CA LEU A 66 -8.99 9.62 2.92
C LEU A 66 -8.74 8.19 2.43
N LEU A 67 -8.20 8.03 1.23
CA LEU A 67 -7.88 6.73 0.65
C LEU A 67 -6.88 5.99 1.54
N CYS A 68 -5.81 6.68 1.95
CA CYS A 68 -4.81 6.12 2.84
C CYS A 68 -5.40 5.75 4.21
N ALA A 69 -6.17 6.67 4.81
CA ALA A 69 -6.81 6.43 6.11
C ALA A 69 -7.80 5.24 6.07
N THR A 70 -8.50 5.02 4.96
CA THR A 70 -9.48 3.92 4.83
C THR A 70 -8.88 2.59 4.39
N PHE A 71 -7.61 2.55 4.00
CA PHE A 71 -6.96 1.33 3.55
C PHE A 71 -6.74 0.34 4.71
N TYR A 72 -6.12 0.80 5.80
CA TYR A 72 -5.82 -0.03 6.98
C TYR A 72 -6.79 0.16 8.14
N PHE A 73 -7.39 1.35 8.26
CA PHE A 73 -8.25 1.69 9.39
C PHE A 73 -9.72 1.62 8.98
N GLY A 74 -10.61 1.56 9.97
CA GLY A 74 -12.03 1.24 9.80
C GLY A 74 -12.74 1.93 8.63
N ASN A 75 -13.85 1.32 8.18
CA ASN A 75 -14.62 1.74 7.00
C ASN A 75 -13.92 1.46 5.65
N GLN A 76 -13.19 0.35 5.54
CA GLN A 76 -12.57 -0.15 4.30
C GLN A 76 -13.54 -0.26 3.09
N GLN A 77 -14.85 -0.21 3.33
CA GLN A 77 -15.86 -0.08 2.28
C GLN A 77 -15.75 1.20 1.43
N TYR A 78 -15.14 2.27 1.96
CA TYR A 78 -14.89 3.51 1.20
C TYR A 78 -13.68 3.43 0.27
N PHE A 79 -12.70 2.57 0.58
CA PHE A 79 -11.44 2.50 -0.17
C PHE A 79 -11.64 2.30 -1.69
N PRO A 80 -12.45 1.34 -2.16
CA PRO A 80 -12.68 1.17 -3.60
C PRO A 80 -13.36 2.39 -4.25
N VAL A 81 -14.29 3.03 -3.53
CA VAL A 81 -15.00 4.22 -4.02
C VAL A 81 -14.03 5.38 -4.20
N LEU A 82 -13.18 5.64 -3.20
CA LEU A 82 -12.18 6.71 -3.23
C LEU A 82 -11.19 6.50 -4.39
N ALA A 83 -10.66 5.29 -4.55
CA ALA A 83 -9.75 4.96 -5.64
C ALA A 83 -10.40 5.17 -7.02
N ILE A 84 -11.63 4.68 -7.22
CA ILE A 84 -12.38 4.85 -8.46
C ILE A 84 -12.61 6.33 -8.79
N GLN A 85 -12.93 7.16 -7.79
CA GLN A 85 -13.14 8.59 -8.02
C GLN A 85 -11.84 9.32 -8.39
N MET A 86 -10.72 9.02 -7.73
CA MET A 86 -9.42 9.59 -8.11
C MET A 86 -9.01 9.22 -9.53
N ILE A 87 -9.27 7.97 -9.96
CA ILE A 87 -9.03 7.53 -11.34
C ILE A 87 -9.94 8.28 -12.32
N ARG A 88 -11.23 8.45 -11.99
CA ARG A 88 -12.16 9.21 -12.85
C ARG A 88 -11.71 10.66 -13.03
N LEU A 89 -11.24 11.31 -11.97
CA LEU A 89 -10.69 12.66 -12.04
C LEU A 89 -9.42 12.69 -12.88
N THR A 90 -8.49 11.74 -12.66
CA THR A 90 -7.26 11.59 -13.44
C THR A 90 -7.55 11.46 -14.94
N LEU A 91 -8.50 10.60 -15.30
CA LEU A 91 -8.85 10.34 -16.70
C LEU A 91 -9.64 11.48 -17.36
N ARG A 92 -10.24 12.40 -16.59
CA ARG A 92 -11.05 13.50 -17.10
C ARG A 92 -10.28 14.81 -17.15
N HIS A 93 -9.50 15.10 -16.10
CA HIS A 93 -8.86 16.40 -15.89
C HIS A 93 -7.36 16.38 -16.17
N GLY A 94 -6.75 15.19 -16.32
CA GLY A 94 -5.31 15.05 -16.49
C GLY A 94 -4.65 14.43 -15.26
N THR A 95 -3.34 14.23 -15.32
CA THR A 95 -2.56 13.62 -14.24
C THR A 95 -2.05 14.67 -13.26
N CYS A 96 -1.95 14.30 -11.99
CA CYS A 96 -1.30 15.08 -10.94
C CYS A 96 -0.47 14.14 -10.07
N LYS A 97 0.26 14.66 -9.08
CA LYS A 97 1.06 13.83 -8.17
C LYS A 97 0.24 12.70 -7.55
N GLU A 98 -0.94 13.01 -7.04
CA GLU A 98 -1.85 12.07 -6.37
C GLU A 98 -2.39 10.97 -7.31
N SER A 99 -2.30 11.17 -8.63
CA SER A 99 -2.69 10.15 -9.61
C SER A 99 -1.84 8.89 -9.52
N CYS A 100 -0.57 8.96 -9.08
CA CYS A 100 0.26 7.76 -8.90
C CYS A 100 -0.36 6.83 -7.84
N VAL A 101 -0.79 7.37 -6.69
CA VAL A 101 -1.47 6.61 -5.63
C VAL A 101 -2.78 6.00 -6.14
N ALA A 102 -3.58 6.78 -6.88
CA ALA A 102 -4.84 6.28 -7.44
C ALA A 102 -4.64 5.06 -8.34
N ILE A 103 -3.64 5.11 -9.22
CA ILE A 103 -3.31 4.04 -10.17
C ILE A 103 -2.74 2.82 -9.44
N ALA A 104 -1.89 3.02 -8.43
CA ALA A 104 -1.37 1.94 -7.60
C ALA A 104 -2.50 1.23 -6.82
N CYS A 105 -3.45 1.98 -6.25
CA CYS A 105 -4.60 1.41 -5.56
C CYS A 105 -5.58 0.71 -6.51
N LEU A 106 -5.75 1.21 -7.73
CA LEU A 106 -6.54 0.48 -8.74
C LEU A 106 -5.89 -0.85 -9.12
N SER A 107 -4.57 -0.88 -9.28
CA SER A 107 -3.80 -2.12 -9.48
C SER A 107 -4.06 -3.12 -8.35
N PHE A 108 -3.99 -2.66 -7.09
CA PHE A 108 -4.30 -3.49 -5.93
C PHE A 108 -5.73 -4.05 -5.97
N LEU A 109 -6.73 -3.21 -6.28
CA LEU A 109 -8.13 -3.63 -6.39
C LEU A 109 -8.35 -4.67 -7.48
N LEU A 110 -7.70 -4.51 -8.64
CA LEU A 110 -7.78 -5.47 -9.74
C LEU A 110 -7.10 -6.80 -9.39
N SER A 111 -6.02 -6.77 -8.60
CA SER A 111 -5.31 -7.98 -8.19
C SER A 111 -6.22 -8.92 -7.37
N GLY A 112 -7.07 -8.36 -6.51
CA GLY A 112 -8.06 -9.12 -5.73
C GLY A 112 -9.16 -9.78 -6.58
N SER A 113 -9.30 -9.38 -7.85
CA SER A 113 -10.25 -9.98 -8.80
C SER A 113 -9.64 -11.08 -9.69
N GLY A 114 -8.36 -11.41 -9.50
CA GLY A 114 -7.64 -12.43 -10.26
C GLY A 114 -6.93 -11.93 -11.53
N GLU A 115 -6.96 -10.63 -11.78
CA GLU A 115 -6.42 -10.00 -13.00
C GLU A 115 -4.92 -9.65 -12.87
N CYS A 116 -4.09 -10.66 -12.60
CA CYS A 116 -2.69 -10.45 -12.19
C CYS A 116 -1.84 -9.67 -13.22
N LYS A 117 -1.97 -9.99 -14.52
CA LYS A 117 -1.17 -9.33 -15.58
C LYS A 117 -1.52 -7.85 -15.72
N ALA A 118 -2.82 -7.54 -15.79
CA ALA A 118 -3.31 -6.16 -15.90
C ALA A 118 -2.93 -5.36 -14.65
N SER A 119 -3.09 -5.96 -13.47
CA SER A 119 -2.71 -5.35 -12.19
C SER A 119 -1.23 -4.99 -12.17
N ASN A 120 -0.34 -5.92 -12.57
CA ASN A 120 1.10 -5.66 -12.55
C ASN A 120 1.50 -4.52 -13.51
N ARG A 121 0.96 -4.52 -14.74
CA ARG A 121 1.17 -3.43 -15.71
C ARG A 121 0.70 -2.07 -15.15
N ILE A 122 -0.54 -2.01 -14.65
CA ILE A 122 -1.12 -0.77 -14.10
C ILE A 122 -0.33 -0.30 -12.88
N GLY A 123 0.13 -1.21 -12.04
CA GLY A 123 0.93 -0.87 -10.86
C GLY A 123 2.31 -0.33 -11.23
N HIS A 124 2.97 -0.90 -12.24
CA HIS A 124 4.23 -0.37 -12.75
C HIS A 124 4.07 1.06 -13.30
N LEU A 125 2.94 1.33 -13.96
CA LEU A 125 2.60 2.68 -14.44
C LEU A 125 2.46 3.71 -13.31
N ALA A 126 2.06 3.29 -12.10
CA ALA A 126 2.07 4.16 -10.93
C ALA A 126 3.50 4.57 -10.53
N VAL A 127 4.46 3.65 -10.60
CA VAL A 127 5.88 3.92 -10.31
C VAL A 127 6.45 4.91 -11.34
N LEU A 128 6.16 4.72 -12.62
CA LEU A 128 6.61 5.65 -13.66
C LEU A 128 5.99 7.06 -13.49
N LEU A 129 4.76 7.15 -13.00
CA LEU A 129 4.15 8.45 -12.67
C LEU A 129 4.75 9.08 -11.42
N LEU A 130 5.08 8.28 -10.41
CA LEU A 130 5.79 8.72 -9.21
C LEU A 130 7.11 9.41 -9.60
N GLU A 131 7.89 8.78 -10.48
CA GLU A 131 9.15 9.31 -11.01
C GLU A 131 8.93 10.59 -11.84
N LYS A 132 7.98 10.57 -12.78
CA LYS A 132 7.64 11.73 -13.61
C LYS A 132 7.36 12.98 -12.76
N PHE A 133 6.55 12.82 -11.73
CA PHE A 133 6.14 13.93 -10.86
C PHE A 133 7.11 14.23 -9.72
N LYS A 134 8.19 13.44 -9.58
CA LYS A 134 9.13 13.50 -8.44
C LYS A 134 8.37 13.51 -7.11
N ALA A 135 7.31 12.70 -7.03
CA ALA A 135 6.37 12.70 -5.92
C ALA A 135 6.77 11.68 -4.85
N GLU A 136 8.06 11.65 -4.51
CA GLU A 136 8.67 10.63 -3.65
C GLU A 136 8.03 10.54 -2.25
N GLU A 137 7.26 11.55 -1.83
CA GLU A 137 6.37 11.50 -0.67
C GLU A 137 5.37 10.35 -0.71
N TYR A 138 5.01 9.84 -1.90
CA TYR A 138 4.08 8.74 -2.08
C TYR A 138 4.75 7.37 -2.27
N LEU A 139 6.09 7.31 -2.26
CA LEU A 139 6.80 6.02 -2.34
C LEU A 139 6.37 5.04 -1.24
N PRO A 140 6.24 5.44 0.05
CA PRO A 140 5.87 4.51 1.11
C PRO A 140 4.52 3.83 0.88
N VAL A 141 3.48 4.58 0.50
CA VAL A 141 2.16 4.01 0.21
C VAL A 141 2.16 3.17 -1.06
N ILE A 142 2.87 3.59 -2.12
CA ILE A 142 2.95 2.83 -3.37
C ILE A 142 3.67 1.49 -3.14
N ASN A 143 4.73 1.46 -2.34
CA ASN A 143 5.43 0.21 -2.02
C ASN A 143 4.47 -0.81 -1.36
N ILE A 144 3.62 -0.36 -0.45
CA ILE A 144 2.63 -1.24 0.17
C ILE A 144 1.60 -1.75 -0.84
N VAL A 145 0.94 -0.84 -1.56
CA VAL A 145 -0.21 -1.25 -2.38
C VAL A 145 0.21 -1.98 -3.66
N TYR A 146 1.34 -1.61 -4.25
CA TYR A 146 1.83 -2.21 -5.49
C TYR A 146 2.89 -3.27 -5.26
N ILE A 147 4.03 -2.93 -4.64
CA ILE A 147 5.14 -3.88 -4.50
C ILE A 147 4.70 -5.08 -3.66
N ASN A 148 4.15 -4.85 -2.47
CA ASN A 148 3.67 -5.90 -1.59
C ASN A 148 2.31 -6.48 -2.04
N GLY A 149 1.38 -5.61 -2.42
CA GLY A 149 0.01 -6.02 -2.75
C GLY A 149 -0.14 -6.73 -4.10
N VAL A 150 0.75 -6.47 -5.06
CA VAL A 150 0.62 -6.94 -6.45
C VAL A 150 1.88 -7.63 -6.96
N HIS A 151 3.02 -6.91 -6.97
CA HIS A 151 4.25 -7.31 -7.65
C HIS A 151 5.00 -8.45 -6.94
N SER A 152 4.83 -8.58 -5.61
CA SER A 152 5.41 -9.63 -4.75
C SER A 152 5.21 -11.05 -5.26
N ARG A 153 4.12 -11.31 -6.01
CA ARG A 153 3.83 -12.63 -6.60
C ARG A 153 4.78 -13.05 -7.72
N THR A 154 5.47 -12.09 -8.32
CA THR A 154 6.40 -12.28 -9.44
C THR A 154 7.81 -11.81 -9.13
N MET A 155 7.99 -11.12 -8.01
CA MET A 155 9.26 -10.54 -7.60
C MET A 155 10.04 -11.51 -6.72
N ARG A 156 11.37 -11.39 -6.76
CA ARG A 156 12.24 -12.07 -5.81
C ARG A 156 12.05 -11.52 -4.41
N LEU A 157 12.09 -12.41 -3.43
CA LEU A 157 11.86 -12.08 -2.03
C LEU A 157 12.85 -11.04 -1.51
N GLU A 158 14.14 -11.23 -1.83
CA GLU A 158 15.22 -10.35 -1.41
C GLU A 158 15.02 -8.91 -1.92
N LEU A 159 14.60 -8.77 -3.18
CA LEU A 159 14.34 -7.46 -3.76
C LEU A 159 13.17 -6.77 -3.05
N GLY A 160 12.13 -7.52 -2.66
CA GLY A 160 11.00 -6.93 -1.91
C GLY A 160 11.39 -6.43 -0.54
N MET A 161 12.28 -7.15 0.14
CA MET A 161 12.83 -6.71 1.42
C MET A 161 13.65 -5.42 1.29
N GLU A 162 14.43 -5.29 0.22
CA GLU A 162 15.18 -4.06 -0.09
C GLU A 162 14.23 -2.88 -0.34
N GLU A 163 13.21 -3.08 -1.17
CA GLU A 163 12.18 -2.07 -1.47
C GLU A 163 11.41 -1.66 -0.19
N ASP A 164 11.09 -2.61 0.70
CA ASP A 164 10.42 -2.33 1.98
C ASP A 164 11.28 -1.46 2.90
N LEU A 165 12.58 -1.75 3.00
CA LEU A 165 13.51 -0.93 3.79
C LEU A 165 13.70 0.46 3.20
N ASP A 166 13.76 0.59 1.87
CA ASP A 166 13.92 1.88 1.22
C ASP A 166 12.64 2.72 1.31
N ALA A 167 11.47 2.10 1.17
CA ALA A 167 10.18 2.72 1.45
C ALA A 167 10.05 3.16 2.92
N TYR A 168 10.51 2.34 3.87
CA TYR A 168 10.60 2.70 5.29
C TYR A 168 11.46 3.95 5.50
N LYS A 169 12.71 3.95 5.02
CA LYS A 169 13.64 5.09 5.15
C LYS A 169 13.04 6.35 4.52
N LYS A 170 12.40 6.20 3.35
CA LYS A 170 11.78 7.33 2.66
C LYS A 170 10.62 7.90 3.46
N GLY A 171 9.74 7.06 3.99
CA GLY A 171 8.63 7.47 4.86
C GLY A 171 9.13 8.26 6.07
N MET A 172 10.19 7.76 6.74
CA MET A 172 10.83 8.48 7.83
C MET A 172 11.38 9.84 7.40
N GLN A 173 12.00 9.94 6.21
CA GLN A 173 12.56 11.18 5.68
C GLN A 173 11.49 12.25 5.36
N VAL A 174 10.36 11.83 4.79
CA VAL A 174 9.28 12.75 4.37
C VAL A 174 8.24 13.01 5.47
N GLY A 175 8.39 12.36 6.63
CA GLY A 175 7.46 12.49 7.76
C GLY A 175 6.20 11.63 7.66
N ASP A 176 6.14 10.70 6.70
CA ASP A 176 5.07 9.71 6.62
C ASP A 176 5.36 8.53 7.55
N ILE A 177 5.18 8.79 8.85
CA ILE A 177 5.49 7.83 9.92
C ILE A 177 4.58 6.60 9.85
N GLU A 178 3.32 6.77 9.45
CA GLU A 178 2.35 5.68 9.39
C GLU A 178 2.79 4.64 8.35
N PHE A 179 2.97 5.05 7.09
CA PHE A 179 3.41 4.14 6.05
C PHE A 179 4.86 3.69 6.24
N ALA A 180 5.72 4.48 6.87
CA ALA A 180 7.05 4.00 7.27
C ALA A 180 6.92 2.75 8.17
N MET A 181 6.16 2.82 9.26
CA MET A 181 6.05 1.69 10.18
C MET A 181 5.40 0.46 9.54
N PHE A 182 4.46 0.64 8.62
CA PHE A 182 3.92 -0.50 7.86
C PHE A 182 4.94 -1.13 6.92
N ASN A 183 5.79 -0.34 6.25
CA ASN A 183 6.88 -0.88 5.43
C ASN A 183 7.93 -1.61 6.28
N ALA A 184 8.26 -1.10 7.48
CA ALA A 184 9.11 -1.82 8.42
C ALA A 184 8.50 -3.15 8.86
N TYR A 185 7.18 -3.18 9.14
CA TYR A 185 6.47 -4.42 9.43
C TYR A 185 6.56 -5.42 8.27
N LEU A 186 6.36 -4.96 7.03
CA LEU A 186 6.43 -5.83 5.84
C LEU A 186 7.83 -6.42 5.67
N TYR A 187 8.88 -5.61 5.83
CA TYR A 187 10.25 -6.08 5.85
C TYR A 187 10.46 -7.20 6.89
N LEU A 188 10.08 -6.96 8.15
CA LEU A 188 10.24 -7.94 9.25
C LEU A 188 9.46 -9.24 9.00
N MET A 189 8.24 -9.11 8.49
CA MET A 189 7.41 -10.26 8.11
C MET A 189 8.08 -11.06 6.99
N MET A 190 8.69 -10.38 6.03
CA MET A 190 9.37 -11.04 4.91
C MET A 190 10.70 -11.67 5.34
N SER A 191 11.46 -11.03 6.25
CA SER A 191 12.62 -11.62 6.91
C SER A 191 12.26 -12.93 7.62
N PHE A 192 11.13 -12.94 8.33
CA PHE A 192 10.62 -14.16 8.97
C PHE A 192 10.30 -15.26 7.95
N ILE A 193 9.54 -14.94 6.89
CA ILE A 193 9.09 -15.91 5.88
C ILE A 193 10.25 -16.43 5.02
N SER A 194 11.28 -15.61 4.79
CA SER A 194 12.47 -15.98 4.02
C SER A 194 13.41 -16.95 4.76
N GLY A 195 13.16 -17.22 6.05
CA GLY A 195 13.98 -18.12 6.85
C GLY A 195 15.33 -17.52 7.25
N GLN A 196 15.41 -16.19 7.39
CA GLN A 196 16.58 -15.54 7.98
C GLN A 196 16.84 -16.01 9.41
N SER A 197 18.06 -15.76 9.90
CA SER A 197 18.46 -16.13 11.26
C SER A 197 17.47 -15.56 12.27
N LEU A 198 16.81 -16.43 13.03
CA LEU A 198 15.84 -16.01 14.03
C LEU A 198 16.46 -15.10 15.09
N VAL A 199 17.73 -15.34 15.45
CA VAL A 199 18.46 -14.51 16.42
C VAL A 199 18.71 -13.11 15.88
N GLU A 200 19.04 -12.97 14.60
CA GLU A 200 19.22 -11.66 13.96
C GLU A 200 17.88 -10.93 13.85
N LEU A 201 16.85 -11.64 13.43
CA LEU A 201 15.50 -11.13 13.31
C LEU A 201 14.92 -10.68 14.66
N GLU A 202 15.16 -11.40 15.76
CA GLU A 202 14.74 -11.00 17.10
C GLU A 202 15.29 -9.61 17.48
N MET A 203 16.57 -9.36 17.17
CA MET A 203 17.20 -8.05 17.41
C MET A 203 16.54 -6.95 16.57
N GLU A 204 16.23 -7.21 15.30
CA GLU A 204 15.56 -6.23 14.45
C GLU A 204 14.12 -5.96 14.91
N LEU A 205 13.37 -7.01 15.28
CA LEU A 205 12.02 -6.90 15.82
C LEU A 205 12.00 -6.05 17.10
N ASP A 206 12.99 -6.19 17.97
CA ASP A 206 13.18 -5.34 19.16
C ASP A 206 13.39 -3.86 18.79
N VAL A 207 14.28 -3.58 17.82
CA VAL A 207 14.62 -2.22 17.40
C VAL A 207 13.41 -1.53 16.76
N PHE A 208 12.78 -2.19 15.79
CA PHE A 208 11.62 -1.64 15.11
C PHE A 208 10.39 -1.60 16.01
N GLY A 209 10.17 -2.61 16.85
CA GLY A 209 9.08 -2.64 17.83
C GLY A 209 9.14 -1.46 18.81
N LYS A 210 10.31 -1.19 19.40
CA LYS A 210 10.52 -0.02 20.27
C LYS A 210 10.22 1.28 19.52
N ARG A 211 10.74 1.42 18.30
CA ARG A 211 10.50 2.60 17.45
C ARG A 211 9.01 2.79 17.16
N MET A 212 8.26 1.73 16.86
CA MET A 212 6.82 1.82 16.63
C MET A 212 6.06 2.33 17.85
N VAL A 213 6.45 1.91 19.06
CA VAL A 213 5.89 2.41 20.32
C VAL A 213 6.24 3.89 20.54
N GLU A 214 7.49 4.28 20.32
CA GLU A 214 7.95 5.68 20.44
C GLU A 214 7.15 6.64 19.55
N TYR A 215 6.88 6.23 18.31
CA TYR A 215 6.07 6.99 17.34
C TYR A 215 4.56 6.79 17.50
N LYS A 216 4.11 6.09 18.55
CA LYS A 216 2.70 5.80 18.87
C LYS A 216 1.96 5.05 17.75
N GLN A 217 2.67 4.28 16.93
CA GLN A 217 2.12 3.46 15.85
C GLN A 217 1.68 2.10 16.38
N MET A 218 0.63 2.10 17.21
CA MET A 218 0.19 0.91 17.94
C MET A 218 -0.29 -0.23 17.02
N THR A 219 -0.90 0.09 15.88
CA THR A 219 -1.35 -0.94 14.93
C THR A 219 -0.17 -1.72 14.36
N ALA A 220 0.85 -1.02 13.85
CA ALA A 220 2.07 -1.67 13.35
C ALA A 220 2.81 -2.41 14.48
N SER A 221 2.91 -1.80 15.66
CA SER A 221 3.53 -2.42 16.84
C SER A 221 2.85 -3.74 17.23
N ASN A 222 1.51 -3.78 17.20
CA ASN A 222 0.75 -4.99 17.52
C ASN A 222 0.97 -6.09 16.48
N MET A 223 1.11 -5.73 15.20
CA MET A 223 1.42 -6.69 14.14
C MET A 223 2.84 -7.27 14.30
N VAL A 224 3.83 -6.43 14.61
CA VAL A 224 5.21 -6.87 14.89
C VAL A 224 5.29 -7.74 16.15
N LEU A 225 4.52 -7.43 17.19
CA LEU A 225 4.50 -8.20 18.43
C LEU A 225 4.14 -9.68 18.21
N VAL A 226 3.24 -9.97 17.27
CA VAL A 226 2.88 -11.35 16.93
C VAL A 226 4.09 -12.11 16.39
N ILE A 227 4.84 -11.49 15.47
CA ILE A 227 6.05 -12.09 14.89
C ILE A 227 7.12 -12.25 15.98
N HIS A 228 7.31 -11.23 16.81
CA HIS A 228 8.26 -11.24 17.93
C HIS A 228 8.03 -12.38 18.91
N CYS A 229 6.78 -12.58 19.35
CA CYS A 229 6.43 -13.70 20.23
C CYS A 229 6.73 -15.07 19.58
N VAL A 230 6.44 -15.23 18.30
CA VAL A 230 6.71 -16.48 17.57
C VAL A 230 8.21 -16.73 17.47
N VAL A 231 8.99 -15.73 17.06
CA VAL A 231 10.45 -15.82 16.94
C VAL A 231 11.08 -16.14 18.30
N SER A 232 10.70 -15.43 19.35
CA SER A 232 11.19 -15.65 20.73
C SER A 232 10.92 -17.09 21.19
N ASN A 233 9.71 -17.60 20.93
CA ASN A 233 9.34 -18.97 21.29
C ASN A 233 10.17 -20.02 20.53
N LEU A 234 10.47 -19.78 19.25
CA LEU A 234 11.26 -20.68 18.41
C LEU A 234 12.75 -20.68 18.79
N ILE A 235 13.29 -19.55 19.24
CA ILE A 235 14.67 -19.45 19.75
C ILE A 235 14.81 -20.17 21.09
N THR A 236 13.81 -19.99 21.97
CA THR A 236 13.81 -20.57 23.32
C THR A 236 13.46 -22.06 23.35
N THR A 237 12.73 -22.60 22.36
CA THR A 237 12.48 -24.06 22.20
C THR A 237 13.68 -24.86 21.70
N LYS A 238 14.90 -24.45 22.06
CA LYS A 238 16.18 -25.13 21.78
C LYS A 238 16.28 -26.60 22.25
N ASP A 239 15.22 -27.17 22.85
CA ASP A 239 15.14 -28.55 23.36
C ASP A 239 14.18 -29.49 22.61
N CYS A 240 13.70 -29.17 21.40
CA CYS A 240 12.90 -30.16 20.63
C CYS A 240 13.74 -31.08 19.72
N LEU A 241 14.97 -30.71 19.35
CA LEU A 241 15.85 -31.58 18.56
C LEU A 241 16.56 -32.66 19.41
N SER A 242 16.63 -32.49 20.74
CA SER A 242 17.11 -33.53 21.65
C SER A 242 16.13 -34.71 21.79
N LEU A 243 14.84 -34.53 21.45
CA LEU A 243 13.83 -35.60 21.45
C LEU A 243 13.96 -36.59 20.27
N ILE A 244 14.64 -36.20 19.18
CA ILE A 244 14.89 -37.08 18.03
C ILE A 244 16.25 -37.79 18.17
N ALA A 245 17.20 -37.18 18.88
CA ALA A 245 18.51 -37.78 19.14
C ALA A 245 18.47 -38.92 20.18
N SER A 246 17.45 -38.97 21.04
CA SER A 246 17.28 -40.01 22.07
C SER A 246 16.45 -41.22 21.64
N GLN A 247 16.12 -41.37 20.35
CA GLN A 247 15.37 -42.53 19.83
C GLN A 247 16.22 -43.50 18.98
N ASN A 248 17.55 -43.33 18.95
CA ASN A 248 18.48 -44.19 18.20
C ASN A 248 19.60 -44.82 19.07
N GLU A 249 19.39 -44.95 20.38
CA GLU A 249 20.13 -45.88 21.25
C GLU A 249 19.15 -46.88 21.87
#